data_AF-A0A1T4RBI8-F1
#
_entry.id   AF-A0A1T4RBI8-F1
#
_cell.length_a   1.000
_cell.length_b   1.000
_cell.length_c   1.000
_cell.angle_alpha   90.00
_cell.angle_beta   90.00
_cell.angle_gamma   90.00
#
_symmetry.space_group_name_H-M   'P 1'
#
loop_
_entity.id
_entity.type
_entity.pdbx_description
1 polymer ?
#
loop_
_entity_poly.entity_id
_entity_poly.type
_entity_poly.pdbx_seq_one_letter_code
_entity_poly.pdbx_strand_id
1 'polypeptide(L)' 'MMTTEDILSKLLLHNNNDWEIENVTCDDSTEEIHIMLKYRYDTIKVEEKEFPIFDFRHERS' A
#
# COMPACT_ATOMS: atom_id res chain seq x y z
N MET A 1 -15.43 17.74 9.24
CA MET A 1 -15.56 16.34 8.81
C MET A 1 -14.16 15.88 8.47
N MET A 2 -13.74 14.72 8.96
CA MET A 2 -12.45 14.12 8.64
C MET A 2 -12.62 13.35 7.34
N THR A 3 -11.83 13.64 6.31
CA THR A 3 -11.97 12.97 5.01
C THR A 3 -11.18 11.67 4.98
N THR A 4 -11.43 10.84 3.97
CA THR A 4 -10.64 9.63 3.72
C THR A 4 -9.15 9.98 3.56
N GLU A 5 -8.83 11.11 2.92
CA GLU A 5 -7.45 11.60 2.82
C GLU A 5 -6.84 11.98 4.19
N ASP A 6 -7.63 12.51 5.12
CA ASP A 6 -7.18 12.84 6.48
C ASP A 6 -6.88 11.59 7.34
N ILE A 7 -7.58 10.49 7.08
CA ILE A 7 -7.34 9.20 7.75
C ILE A 7 -6.10 8.53 7.15
N LEU A 8 -6.02 8.51 5.81
CA LEU A 8 -4.90 7.95 5.07
C LEU A 8 -3.58 8.66 5.40
N SER A 9 -3.57 9.99 5.52
CA SER A 9 -2.37 10.76 5.87
C SER A 9 -1.84 10.50 7.28
N LYS A 10 -2.68 9.99 8.20
CA LYS A 10 -2.30 9.63 9.57
C LYS A 10 -1.89 8.16 9.71
N LEU A 11 -2.39 7.28 8.84
CA LEU A 11 -2.08 5.84 8.83
C LEU A 11 -0.86 5.51 7.95
N LEU A 12 -0.70 6.22 6.84
CA LEU A 12 0.34 5.94 5.87
C LEU A 12 1.65 6.57 6.30
N LEU A 13 2.48 5.71 6.91
CA LEU A 13 3.92 5.82 7.08
C LEU A 13 4.55 6.81 6.08
N HIS A 14 5.14 7.85 6.64
CA HIS A 14 5.91 8.88 5.95
C HIS A 14 6.66 8.37 4.71
N ASN A 15 6.42 9.03 3.57
CA ASN A 15 7.41 9.26 2.53
C ASN A 15 8.16 8.02 2.00
N ASN A 16 7.43 7.00 1.52
CA ASN A 16 8.04 6.15 0.50
C ASN A 16 7.28 6.21 -0.82
N ASN A 17 7.87 6.91 -1.80
CA ASN A 17 7.37 7.04 -3.17
C ASN A 17 7.32 5.70 -3.94
N ASP A 18 7.85 4.64 -3.32
CA ASP A 18 7.88 3.29 -3.86
C ASP A 18 6.51 2.58 -3.78
N TRP A 19 5.58 3.06 -2.95
CA TRP A 19 4.26 2.47 -2.77
C TRP A 19 3.15 3.41 -3.23
N GLU A 20 2.12 2.82 -3.81
CA GLU A 20 0.90 3.52 -4.18
C GLU A 20 -0.33 2.78 -3.62
N ILE A 21 -1.36 3.55 -3.29
CA ILE A 21 -2.63 3.00 -2.86
C ILE A 21 -3.32 2.45 -4.09
N GLU A 22 -3.57 1.14 -4.09
CA GLU A 22 -4.32 0.47 -5.14
C GLU A 22 -5.82 0.58 -4.89
N ASN A 23 -6.24 0.37 -3.64
CA ASN A 23 -7.65 0.40 -3.26
C ASN A 23 -7.82 0.73 -1.77
N VAL A 24 -8.97 1.32 -1.42
CA VAL A 24 -9.39 1.55 -0.05
C VAL A 24 -10.84 1.11 0.08
N THR A 25 -11.12 0.22 1.02
CA THR A 25 -12.48 -0.23 1.34
C THR A 25 -12.76 -0.04 2.82
N CYS A 26 -13.97 0.41 3.14
CA CYS A 26 -14.47 0.52 4.50
C CYS A 26 -15.42 -0.64 4.76
N ASP A 27 -15.17 -1.39 5.83
CA ASP A 27 -16.10 -2.39 6.34
C ASP A 27 -16.77 -1.83 7.61
N ASP A 28 -17.93 -1.18 7.41
CA ASP A 28 -18.72 -0.61 8.50
C ASP A 28 -19.29 -1.68 9.44
N SER A 29 -19.32 -2.96 9.02
CA SER A 29 -19.84 -4.04 9.85
C SER A 29 -18.84 -4.50 10.92
N THR A 30 -17.55 -4.35 10.64
CA THR A 30 -16.46 -4.69 11.56
C THR A 30 -15.72 -3.46 12.09
N GLU A 31 -16.13 -2.26 11.68
CA GLU A 31 -15.43 -0.99 11.97
C GLU A 31 -13.97 -1.01 11.47
N GLU A 32 -13.72 -1.65 10.33
CA GLU A 32 -12.39 -1.78 9.74
C GLU A 32 -12.22 -0.94 8.48
N ILE A 33 -10.99 -0.46 8.26
CA ILE A 33 -10.58 0.17 7.01
C ILE A 33 -9.49 -0.69 6.40
N HIS A 34 -9.75 -1.24 5.21
CA HIS A 34 -8.78 -2.04 4.48
C HIS A 34 -8.13 -1.17 3.41
N ILE A 35 -6.80 -1.13 3.43
CA ILE A 35 -5.99 -0.38 2.47
C ILE A 35 -5.13 -1.38 1.71
N MET A 36 -5.33 -1.47 0.40
CA MET A 36 -4.46 -2.24 -0.48
C MET A 36 -3.37 -1.33 -1.03
N LEU A 37 -2.12 -1.72 -0.80
CA LEU A 37 -0.94 -1.07 -1.34
C LEU A 37 -0.34 -1.91 -2.45
N LYS A 38 0.16 -1.27 -3.50
CA LYS A 38 0.99 -1.90 -4.53
C LYS A 38 2.31 -1.14 -4.65
N TYR A 39 3.36 -1.87 -5.01
CA TYR A 39 4.61 -1.22 -5.39
C TYR A 39 4.40 -0.46 -6.69
N ARG A 40 4.92 0.76 -6.76
CA ARG A 40 4.91 1.60 -7.97
C ARG A 40 5.84 1.06 -9.06
N TYR A 41 6.89 0.35 -8.64
CA TYR A 41 7.93 -0.15 -9.54
C TYR A 41 7.96 -1.68 -9.53
N ASP A 42 8.21 -2.27 -10.69
CA ASP A 42 8.38 -3.73 -10.83
C ASP A 42 9.71 -4.25 -10.26
N THR A 43 10.61 -3.33 -9.89
CA THR A 43 11.96 -3.63 -9.41
C THR A 43 12.38 -2.71 -8.27
N ILE A 44 13.22 -3.19 -7.35
CA ILE A 44 13.95 -2.36 -6.37
C ILE A 44 15.43 -2.24 -6.74
N LYS A 45 16.05 -1.09 -6.44
CA LYS A 45 17.48 -0.87 -6.64
C LYS A 45 18.23 -0.95 -5.31
N VAL A 46 19.21 -1.84 -5.22
CA VAL A 46 20.10 -1.99 -4.05
C VAL A 46 21.54 -1.96 -4.55
N GLU A 47 22.32 -0.98 -4.07
CA GLU A 47 23.74 -0.83 -4.42
C GLU A 47 24.01 -1.00 -5.93
N GLU A 48 23.23 -0.26 -6.73
CA GLU A 48 23.28 -0.24 -8.21
C GLU A 48 22.76 -1.48 -8.95
N LYS A 49 22.29 -2.50 -8.24
CA LYS A 49 21.65 -3.68 -8.83
C LYS A 49 20.13 -3.61 -8.72
N GLU A 50 19.45 -3.98 -9.80
CA GLU A 50 17.99 -4.08 -9.85
C GLU A 50 17.53 -5.51 -9.55
N PHE A 51 16.52 -5.62 -8.69
CA PHE A 51 15.91 -6.88 -8.31
C PHE A 51 14.41 -6.82 -8.60
N PRO A 52 13.83 -7.82 -9.30
CA PRO A 52 12.40 -7.86 -9.56
C PRO A 52 11.61 -8.08 -8.26
N ILE A 53 10.47 -7.41 -8.16
CA ILE A 53 9.50 -7.62 -7.10
C ILE A 53 8.47 -8.63 -7.60
N PHE A 54 8.32 -9.74 -6.90
CA PHE A 54 7.28 -10.71 -7.19
C PHE A 54 6.21 -10.66 -6.10
N ASP A 55 4.98 -10.35 -6.51
CA ASP A 55 3.84 -10.29 -5.61
C ASP A 55 3.12 -11.64 -5.50
N PHE A 56 3.43 -12.40 -4.45
CA PHE A 56 2.81 -13.68 -4.13
C PHE A 56 1.71 -13.55 -3.06
N ARG A 57 1.18 -12.35 -2.80
CA ARG A 57 0.12 -12.18 -1.78
C ARG A 57 -1.11 -13.04 -2.07
N HIS A 58 -1.41 -13.29 -3.34
CA HIS A 58 -2.50 -14.15 -3.79
C HIS A 58 -2.33 -15.64 -3.39
N GLU A 59 -1.10 -16.13 -3.23
CA GLU A 59 -0.83 -17.54 -2.89
C GLU A 59 -1.03 -17.88 -1.40
N ARG A 60 -1.23 -16.87 -0.56
CA ARG A 60 -1.47 -17.05 0.89
C ARG A 60 -2.92 -17.37 1.24
N SER A 61 -3.76 -17.55 0.21
CA SER A 61 -5.20 -17.84 0.36
C SER A 61 -5.50 -19.31 0.58
#